data_AF-A0A417PBM6-F1
#
_entry.id   AF-A0A417PBM6-F1
#
_cell.length_a   1.000
_cell.length_b   1.000
_cell.length_c   1.000
_cell.angle_alpha   90.00
_cell.angle_beta   90.00
_cell.angle_gamma   90.00
#
_symmetry.space_group_name_H-M   'P 1'
#
loop_
_entity.id
_entity.type
_entity.pdbx_description
1 polymer ?
#
loop_
_entity_poly.entity_id
_entity_poly.type
_entity_poly.pdbx_seq_one_letter_code
_entity_poly.pdbx_strand_id
1 'polypeptide(L)' 'MKVLLDIPAEFEVDYRADRFRDFFARAVSDMDVMCGRYERETAEMLSKAFEESRPCDFF' A
#
# COMPACT_ATOMS: atom_id res chain seq x y z
N MET A 1 -0.90 15.04 6.10
CA MET A 1 -0.45 14.30 7.30
C MET A 1 0.68 13.37 6.91
N LYS A 2 1.69 13.14 7.75
CA LYS A 2 2.75 12.14 7.52
C LYS A 2 2.65 11.08 8.60
N VAL A 3 2.84 9.82 8.24
CA VAL A 3 2.79 8.66 9.14
C VAL A 3 4.06 7.85 8.94
N LEU A 4 4.66 7.37 10.03
CA LEU A 4 5.71 6.37 9.99
C LEU A 4 5.06 5.00 10.23
N LEU A 5 5.40 4.02 9.40
CA LEU A 5 4.89 2.66 9.52
C LEU A 5 6.07 1.71 9.74
N ASP A 6 5.98 0.88 10.77
CA ASP A 6 6.90 -0.22 10.97
C ASP A 6 6.40 -1.42 10.15
N ILE A 7 7.17 -1.82 9.13
CA ILE A 7 6.89 -3.03 8.36
C ILE A 7 7.60 -4.20 9.05
N PRO A 8 6.88 -5.26 9.46
CA PRO A 8 7.50 -6.43 10.06
C PRO A 8 8.52 -7.07 9.12
N ALA A 9 9.59 -7.65 9.67
CA ALA A 9 10.68 -8.23 8.87
C ALA A 9 10.20 -9.27 7.85
N GLU A 10 9.17 -10.05 8.18
CA GLU A 10 8.55 -11.02 7.25
C GLU A 10 7.92 -10.40 5.99
N PHE A 11 7.58 -9.11 6.02
CA PHE A 11 7.02 -8.35 4.90
C PHE A 11 8.02 -7.38 4.26
N GLU A 12 9.29 -7.35 4.71
CA GLU A 12 10.29 -6.46 4.14
C GLU A 12 10.57 -6.78 2.67
N VAL A 13 10.66 -8.08 2.33
CA VAL A 13 10.81 -8.53 0.94
C VAL A 13 9.61 -8.10 0.11
N ASP A 14 8.40 -8.21 0.67
CA ASP A 14 7.16 -7.84 -0.01
C ASP A 14 7.11 -6.34 -0.31
N TYR A 15 7.60 -5.52 0.62
CA TYR A 15 7.72 -4.08 0.45
C TYR A 15 8.73 -3.73 -0.65
N ARG A 16 9.87 -4.42 -0.68
CA ARG A 16 10.94 -4.17 -1.67
C ARG A 16 10.63 -4.76 -3.07
N ALA A 17 9.78 -5.77 -3.16
CA ALA A 17 9.50 -6.52 -4.39
C ALA A 17 8.13 -6.18 -5.01
N ASP A 18 7.63 -4.95 -4.81
CA ASP A 18 6.37 -4.45 -5.36
C ASP A 18 5.10 -5.24 -4.96
N ARG A 19 5.16 -6.19 -4.02
CA ARG A 19 4.00 -7.02 -3.65
C ARG A 19 2.85 -6.22 -3.02
N PHE A 20 3.14 -5.11 -2.36
CA PHE A 20 2.11 -4.19 -1.87
C PHE A 20 1.34 -3.52 -3.02
N ARG A 21 2.05 -3.12 -4.07
CA ARG A 21 1.43 -2.55 -5.28
C ARG A 21 0.52 -3.58 -5.95
N ASP A 22 0.99 -4.82 -6.09
CA ASP A 22 0.19 -5.92 -6.66
C ASP A 22 -1.05 -6.23 -5.80
N PHE A 23 -0.90 -6.19 -4.47
CA PHE A 23 -2.01 -6.36 -3.53
C PHE A 23 -3.08 -5.28 -3.75
N PHE A 24 -2.69 -4.00 -3.77
CA PHE A 24 -3.64 -2.91 -3.96
C PHE A 24 -4.29 -2.93 -5.35
N ALA A 25 -3.55 -3.26 -6.41
CA ALA A 25 -4.10 -3.37 -7.76
C ALA A 25 -5.23 -4.42 -7.83
N ARG A 26 -5.03 -5.58 -7.18
CA ARG A 26 -6.08 -6.60 -7.07
C ARG A 26 -7.25 -6.15 -6.20
N ALA A 27 -6.97 -5.55 -5.05
CA ALA A 27 -8.01 -5.05 -4.15
C ALA A 27 -8.91 -4.03 -4.86
N VAL A 28 -8.32 -3.08 -5.60
CA VAL A 28 -9.06 -2.08 -6.39
C VAL A 28 -9.87 -2.73 -7.52
N SER A 29 -9.35 -3.77 -8.18
CA SER A 29 -10.08 -4.51 -9.20
C SER A 29 -11.31 -5.23 -8.63
N ASP A 30 -11.20 -5.79 -7.43
CA ASP A 30 -12.29 -6.54 -6.79
C ASP A 30 -13.37 -5.63 -6.17
N MET A 31 -13.04 -4.35 -5.93
CA MET A 31 -13.96 -3.35 -5.34
C MET A 31 -15.11 -2.93 -6.26
N ASP A 32 -15.07 -3.25 -7.56
CA ASP A 32 -15.96 -2.69 -8.58
C ASP A 32 -17.45 -3.03 -8.41
N VAL A 33 -17.76 -4.04 -7.61
CA VAL A 33 -19.14 -4.53 -7.41
C VAL A 33 -19.69 -4.31 -5.99
N MET A 34 -18.83 -4.23 -4.97
CA MET A 34 -19.25 -4.27 -3.55
C MET A 34 -18.84 -3.04 -2.74
N CYS A 35 -18.01 -2.16 -3.30
CA CYS A 35 -17.47 -1.02 -2.57
C CYS A 35 -17.89 0.31 -3.20
N GLY A 36 -17.93 1.34 -2.37
CA GLY A 36 -18.20 2.70 -2.80
C GLY A 36 -16.94 3.38 -3.33
N ARG A 37 -17.16 4.63 -3.77
CA ARG A 37 -16.08 5.50 -4.24
C ARG A 37 -15.02 5.75 -3.16
N TYR A 38 -15.43 5.83 -1.89
CA TYR A 38 -14.54 6.15 -0.78
C TYR A 38 -13.49 5.07 -0.53
N GLU A 39 -13.90 3.79 -0.58
CA GLU A 39 -13.00 2.66 -0.40
C GLU A 39 -11.97 2.58 -1.54
N ARG A 40 -12.43 2.77 -2.78
CA ARG A 40 -11.55 2.80 -3.97
C ARG A 40 -10.52 3.91 -3.86
N GLU A 41 -10.95 5.15 -3.61
CA GLU A 41 -10.05 6.31 -3.46
C GLU A 41 -9.05 6.10 -2.31
N THR A 42 -9.48 5.46 -1.23
CA THR A 42 -8.60 5.14 -0.09
C THR A 42 -7.53 4.11 -0.47
N ALA A 43 -7.91 3.04 -1.18
CA ALA A 43 -6.98 2.01 -1.63
C ALA A 43 -5.96 2.55 -2.65
N GLU A 44 -6.41 3.37 -3.60
CA GLU A 44 -5.55 4.04 -4.58
C GLU A 44 -4.56 5.01 -3.89
N MET A 45 -5.04 5.78 -2.91
CA MET A 45 -4.18 6.68 -2.12
C MET A 45 -3.11 5.91 -1.34
N LEU A 46 -3.47 4.81 -0.69
CA LEU A 46 -2.50 3.96 0.04
C LEU A 46 -1.49 3.31 -0.90
N SER A 47 -1.95 2.77 -2.05
CA SER A 47 -1.05 2.18 -3.06
C SER A 47 0.04 3.17 -3.46
N LYS A 48 -0.36 4.42 -3.77
CA LYS A 48 0.57 5.47 -4.15
C LYS A 48 1.50 5.86 -2.99
N ALA A 49 0.98 5.94 -1.77
CA ALA A 49 1.79 6.26 -0.60
C ALA A 49 2.89 5.21 -0.35
N PHE A 50 2.59 3.92 -0.55
CA PHE A 50 3.59 2.85 -0.44
C PHE A 50 4.61 2.91 -1.59
N GLU A 51 4.18 3.18 -2.83
CA GLU A 51 5.08 3.33 -3.99
C GLU A 51 6.06 4.51 -3.83
N GLU A 52 5.60 5.63 -3.25
CA GLU A 52 6.43 6.83 -3.03
C GLU A 52 7.18 6.81 -1.68
N SER A 53 6.95 5.79 -0.85
CA SER A 53 7.61 5.67 0.44
C SER A 53 9.07 5.25 0.29
N ARG A 54 9.84 5.39 1.37
CA ARG A 54 11.23 4.95 1.43
C ARG A 54 11.51 4.36 2.81
N PRO A 55 12.43 3.38 2.90
CA PRO A 55 12.95 2.95 4.19
C PRO A 55 13.46 4.16 4.98
N CYS A 56 13.11 4.21 6.26
CA CYS A 56 13.76 5.13 7.17
C CYS A 56 15.05 4.48 7.66
N ASP A 57 16.20 5.05 7.27
CA ASP A 57 17.48 4.67 7.86
C ASP A 57 17.52 5.21 9.29
N PHE A 58 17.29 4.35 10.28
CA PHE A 58 17.68 4.65 11.65
C PHE A 58 19.18 4.33 11.77
N PHE A 59 19.98 5.37 11.99
CA PHE A 59 21.41 5.27 12.31
C PHE A 59 21.65 4.56 13.65
#